data_AF-A0A961A0F4-F1
#
_entry.id   AF-A0A961A0F4-F1
#
_cell.length_a   1.000
_cell.length_b   1.000
_cell.length_c   1.000
_cell.angle_alpha   90.00
_cell.angle_beta   90.00
_cell.angle_gamma   90.00
#
_symmetry.space_group_name_H-M   'P 1'
#
loop_
_entity.id
_entity.type
_entity.pdbx_description
1 polymer ?
#
loop_
_entity_poly.entity_id
_entity_poly.type
_entity_poly.pdbx_seq_one_letter_code
_entity_poly.pdbx_strand_id
1 'polypeptide(L)'
;MAMNESDKENLGKALGRLPSGLAILTTAYQDQRSAMLVSWFQQCSFDPPMISVAIKRGRAAEGALGAIKKFVLNLLHSEQKNMLAHFGKGFAPDQDPFVGIDIKQGPQTGLPVLEHSLAYLECQVRHVYDASDHQLVIGEVVGGHLQEAGEPMIHLRKSGFHY
;
A
#
# COMPACT_ATOMS: atom_id res chain seq x y z
N MET A 1 4.94 31.48 -8.21
CA MET A 1 3.76 31.95 -8.97
C MET A 1 2.70 30.86 -8.88
N ALA A 2 1.43 31.22 -8.66
CA ALA A 2 0.34 30.25 -8.75
C ALA A 2 0.19 29.80 -10.21
N MET A 3 0.10 28.50 -10.43
CA MET A 3 -0.13 27.92 -11.76
C MET A 3 -1.58 28.22 -12.18
N ASN A 4 -1.81 28.56 -13.45
CA ASN A 4 -3.17 28.75 -13.95
C ASN A 4 -3.91 27.39 -14.02
N GLU A 5 -5.25 27.42 -14.12
CA GLU A 5 -6.06 26.19 -14.08
C GLU A 5 -5.80 25.23 -15.25
N SER A 6 -5.50 25.73 -16.45
CA SER A 6 -5.18 24.90 -17.61
C SER A 6 -3.87 24.15 -17.43
N ASP A 7 -2.83 24.85 -16.99
CA ASP A 7 -1.52 24.27 -16.68
C ASP A 7 -1.63 23.27 -15.52
N LYS A 8 -2.48 23.55 -14.54
CA LYS A 8 -2.78 22.63 -13.45
C LYS A 8 -3.47 21.37 -13.94
N GLU A 9 -4.48 21.48 -14.78
CA GLU A 9 -5.15 20.31 -15.35
C GLU A 9 -4.18 19.44 -16.16
N ASN A 10 -3.34 20.06 -16.99
CA ASN A 10 -2.34 19.36 -17.80
C ASN A 10 -1.26 18.70 -16.93
N LEU A 11 -0.76 19.39 -15.90
CA LEU A 11 0.18 18.82 -14.94
C LEU A 11 -0.45 17.63 -14.20
N GLY A 12 -1.72 17.76 -13.78
CA GLY A 12 -2.46 16.69 -13.15
C GLY A 12 -2.54 15.46 -14.06
N LYS A 13 -2.91 15.63 -15.33
CA LYS A 13 -2.92 14.54 -16.32
C LYS A 13 -1.55 13.90 -16.47
N ALA A 14 -0.48 14.69 -16.60
CA ALA A 14 0.88 14.18 -16.74
C ALA A 14 1.30 13.36 -15.51
N LEU A 15 1.08 13.89 -14.29
CA LEU A 15 1.39 13.21 -13.04
C LEU A 15 0.56 11.92 -12.85
N GLY A 16 -0.67 11.89 -13.36
CA GLY A 16 -1.52 10.70 -13.35
C GLY A 16 -1.01 9.56 -14.23
N ARG A 17 -0.11 9.84 -15.18
CA ARG A 17 0.49 8.83 -16.07
C ARG A 17 1.67 8.09 -15.49
N LEU A 18 2.12 8.44 -14.29
CA LEU A 18 3.10 7.63 -13.57
C LEU A 18 2.49 6.24 -13.28
N PRO A 19 3.03 5.16 -13.88
CA PRO A 19 2.52 3.82 -13.63
C PRO A 19 2.81 3.42 -12.20
N SER A 20 1.87 2.69 -11.61
CA SER A 20 2.00 2.12 -10.28
C SER A 20 1.46 0.71 -10.26
N GLY A 21 1.96 -0.14 -9.37
CA GLY A 21 1.26 -1.37 -9.02
C GLY A 21 0.07 -1.07 -8.09
N LEU A 22 -0.81 -2.05 -7.91
CA LEU A 22 -1.80 -2.04 -6.83
C LEU A 22 -1.51 -3.16 -5.83
N ALA A 23 -1.58 -2.80 -4.56
CA ALA A 23 -1.31 -3.72 -3.46
C ALA A 23 -2.22 -3.42 -2.28
N ILE A 24 -2.42 -4.43 -1.43
CA ILE A 24 -3.03 -4.26 -0.10
C ILE A 24 -1.92 -4.25 0.93
N LEU A 25 -1.74 -3.10 1.59
CA LEU A 25 -0.87 -3.00 2.75
C LEU A 25 -1.66 -3.45 3.97
N THR A 26 -1.16 -4.45 4.69
CA THR A 26 -1.72 -4.92 5.96
C THR A 26 -0.78 -4.61 7.12
N THR A 27 -1.36 -4.35 8.28
CA THR A 27 -0.62 -4.07 9.51
C THR A 27 -1.49 -4.43 10.72
N ALA A 28 -0.92 -4.31 11.93
CA ALA A 28 -1.66 -4.38 13.17
C ALA A 28 -1.04 -3.46 14.22
N TYR A 29 -1.87 -2.88 15.07
CA TYR A 29 -1.46 -2.10 16.22
C TYR A 29 -2.34 -2.48 17.43
N GLN A 30 -1.73 -2.83 18.57
CA GLN A 30 -2.46 -3.29 19.77
C GLN A 30 -3.51 -4.37 19.45
N ASP A 31 -3.10 -5.39 18.69
CA ASP A 31 -3.94 -6.51 18.21
C ASP A 31 -5.09 -6.13 17.23
N GLN A 32 -5.25 -4.84 16.94
CA GLN A 32 -6.21 -4.35 15.95
C GLN A 32 -5.58 -4.37 14.56
N ARG A 33 -6.14 -5.22 13.69
CA ARG A 33 -5.65 -5.40 12.32
C ARG A 33 -6.19 -4.31 11.41
N SER A 34 -5.36 -3.86 10.46
CA SER A 34 -5.74 -2.85 9.48
C SER A 34 -5.24 -3.24 8.09
N ALA A 35 -5.95 -2.77 7.07
CA ALA A 35 -5.58 -2.96 5.68
C ALA A 35 -5.94 -1.74 4.85
N MET A 36 -5.15 -1.45 3.82
CA MET A 36 -5.42 -0.37 2.89
C MET A 36 -4.95 -0.68 1.48
N LEU A 37 -5.74 -0.25 0.49
CA LEU A 37 -5.30 -0.22 -0.90
C LEU A 37 -4.24 0.87 -1.08
N VAL A 38 -3.06 0.49 -1.59
CA VAL A 38 -1.95 1.38 -1.89
C VAL A 38 -1.52 1.23 -3.34
N SER A 39 -1.03 2.32 -3.92
CA SER A 39 -0.41 2.32 -5.26
C SER A 39 0.93 3.05 -5.32
N TRP A 40 1.30 3.83 -4.31
CA TRP A 40 2.56 4.58 -4.35
C TRP A 40 3.64 3.80 -3.60
N PHE A 41 4.17 2.75 -4.23
CA PHE A 41 5.27 1.94 -3.70
C PHE A 41 6.29 1.57 -4.77
N GLN A 42 7.56 1.45 -4.39
CA GLN A 42 8.69 1.09 -5.26
C GLN A 42 9.83 0.46 -4.43
N GLN A 43 10.65 -0.38 -5.06
CA GLN A 43 11.93 -0.78 -4.47
C GLN A 43 12.86 0.44 -4.37
N CYS A 44 13.58 0.57 -3.25
CA CYS A 44 14.50 1.68 -3.01
C CYS A 44 15.90 1.25 -2.53
N SER A 45 16.14 -0.06 -2.32
CA SER A 45 17.48 -0.60 -2.01
C SER A 45 17.61 -2.07 -2.42
N PHE A 46 18.84 -2.49 -2.70
CA PHE A 46 19.21 -3.88 -2.95
C PHE A 46 19.78 -4.58 -1.71
N ASP A 47 20.63 -3.89 -0.92
CA ASP A 47 21.28 -4.47 0.26
C ASP A 47 21.28 -3.48 1.45
N PRO A 48 20.46 -3.70 2.49
CA PRO A 48 19.40 -4.72 2.53
C PRO A 48 18.29 -4.39 1.51
N PRO A 49 17.47 -5.36 1.08
CA PRO A 49 16.36 -5.10 0.17
C PRO A 49 15.33 -4.21 0.88
N MET A 50 15.01 -3.06 0.29
CA MET A 50 14.04 -2.12 0.86
C MET A 50 13.02 -1.66 -0.16
N ILE A 51 11.83 -1.34 0.33
CA ILE A 51 10.76 -0.70 -0.42
C ILE A 51 10.32 0.59 0.26
N SER A 52 9.95 1.57 -0.54
CA SER A 52 9.26 2.77 -0.09
C SER A 52 7.76 2.65 -0.35
N VAL A 53 6.93 3.12 0.58
CA VAL A 53 5.48 3.26 0.42
C VAL A 53 5.06 4.64 0.89
N ALA A 54 4.37 5.40 0.03
CA ALA A 54 3.79 6.69 0.40
C ALA A 54 2.35 6.51 0.87
N ILE A 55 2.06 6.95 2.10
CA ILE A 55 0.79 6.72 2.77
C ILE A 55 0.17 8.05 3.16
N LYS A 56 -1.06 8.27 2.74
CA LYS A 56 -1.79 9.53 2.98
C LYS A 56 -2.08 9.71 4.47
N ARG A 57 -1.90 10.93 4.96
CA ARG A 57 -2.32 11.34 6.31
C ARG A 57 -3.85 11.27 6.46
N GLY A 58 -4.32 11.13 7.69
CA GLY A 58 -5.72 11.10 8.12
C GLY A 58 -6.46 9.79 7.85
N ARG A 59 -5.80 8.73 7.34
CA ARG A 59 -6.46 7.42 7.20
C ARG A 59 -6.58 6.76 8.56
N ALA A 60 -7.56 5.87 8.77
CA ALA A 60 -7.69 5.10 10.02
C ALA A 60 -6.41 4.33 10.38
N ALA A 61 -5.65 3.91 9.35
CA ALA A 61 -4.33 3.32 9.52
C ALA A 61 -3.25 4.31 10.00
N GLU A 62 -3.45 5.63 9.93
CA GLU A 62 -2.48 6.64 10.39
C GLU A 62 -2.32 6.69 11.90
N GLY A 63 -3.40 6.45 12.65
CA GLY A 63 -3.30 6.19 14.09
C GLY A 63 -2.37 5.01 14.39
N ALA A 64 -2.30 4.03 13.48
CA ALA A 64 -1.28 3.00 13.51
C ALA A 64 0.06 3.49 12.92
N LEU A 65 0.11 4.29 11.84
CA LEU A 65 1.35 4.65 11.09
C LEU A 65 2.42 5.32 11.95
N GLY A 66 2.04 6.20 12.87
CA GLY A 66 2.99 6.79 13.83
C GLY A 66 3.70 5.73 14.71
N ALA A 67 3.13 4.52 14.78
CA ALA A 67 3.62 3.37 15.51
C ALA A 67 3.78 2.09 14.65
N ILE A 68 3.63 2.16 13.31
CA ILE A 68 3.79 0.98 12.45
C ILE A 68 5.26 0.61 12.47
N LYS A 69 5.55 -0.54 13.09
CA LYS A 69 6.88 -1.15 13.09
C LYS A 69 7.04 -2.21 12.00
N LYS A 70 5.92 -2.76 11.54
CA LYS A 70 5.87 -3.86 10.57
C LYS A 70 4.65 -3.70 9.66
N PHE A 71 4.79 -4.09 8.40
CA PHE A 71 3.68 -4.17 7.47
C PHE A 71 3.90 -5.32 6.49
N VAL A 72 2.85 -5.79 5.84
CA VAL A 72 2.93 -6.68 4.68
C VAL A 72 2.38 -5.95 3.47
N LEU A 73 3.11 -5.98 2.36
CA LEU A 73 2.63 -5.52 1.07
C LEU A 73 2.18 -6.71 0.23
N ASN A 74 0.87 -6.84 0.01
CA ASN A 74 0.28 -7.92 -0.79
C ASN A 74 0.01 -7.41 -2.20
N LEU A 75 0.85 -7.79 -3.17
CA LEU A 75 0.73 -7.37 -4.57
C LEU A 75 -0.48 -8.05 -5.20
N LEU A 76 -1.36 -7.27 -5.85
CA LEU A 76 -2.56 -7.82 -6.46
C LEU A 76 -2.27 -8.41 -7.85
N HIS A 77 -2.87 -9.56 -8.12
CA HIS A 77 -2.93 -10.11 -9.47
C HIS A 77 -3.87 -9.27 -10.33
N SER A 78 -3.57 -9.13 -11.63
CA SER A 78 -4.34 -8.31 -12.57
C SER A 78 -5.84 -8.66 -12.65
N GLU A 79 -6.22 -9.87 -12.27
CA GLU A 79 -7.60 -10.37 -12.27
C GLU A 79 -8.39 -10.06 -10.97
N GLN A 80 -7.73 -9.62 -9.90
CA GLN A 80 -8.34 -9.42 -8.57
C GLN A 80 -9.09 -8.09 -8.41
N LYS A 81 -10.00 -7.79 -9.33
CA LYS A 81 -10.79 -6.54 -9.30
C LYS A 81 -11.69 -6.43 -8.07
N ASN A 82 -12.11 -7.55 -7.50
CA ASN A 82 -12.91 -7.60 -6.28
C ASN A 82 -12.18 -6.98 -5.08
N MET A 83 -10.85 -7.10 -5.01
CA MET A 83 -10.04 -6.50 -3.94
C MET A 83 -10.14 -4.97 -3.95
N LEU A 84 -10.26 -4.35 -5.12
CA LEU A 84 -10.41 -2.90 -5.23
C LEU A 84 -11.74 -2.43 -4.64
N ALA A 85 -12.83 -3.18 -4.90
CA ALA A 85 -14.14 -2.86 -4.35
C ALA A 85 -14.17 -3.01 -2.83
N HIS A 86 -13.49 -4.02 -2.29
CA HIS A 86 -13.41 -4.32 -0.86
C HIS A 86 -12.56 -3.29 -0.10
N PHE A 87 -11.30 -3.11 -0.50
CA PHE A 87 -10.34 -2.26 0.23
C PHE A 87 -10.38 -0.79 -0.19
N GLY A 88 -11.00 -0.44 -1.33
CA GLY A 88 -11.00 0.91 -1.88
C GLY A 88 -11.79 1.94 -1.06
N LYS A 89 -12.80 1.50 -0.31
CA LYS A 89 -13.64 2.38 0.54
C LYS A 89 -12.99 2.69 1.89
N GLY A 90 -11.97 1.93 2.28
CA GLY A 90 -11.44 1.96 3.64
C GLY A 90 -12.39 1.32 4.67
N PHE A 91 -11.96 1.31 5.92
CA PHE A 91 -12.65 0.67 7.04
C PHE A 91 -12.69 1.63 8.23
N ALA A 92 -13.79 1.58 8.99
CA ALA A 92 -13.85 2.25 10.28
C ALA A 92 -12.83 1.62 11.26
N PRO A 93 -12.37 2.33 12.30
CA PRO A 93 -11.40 1.78 13.24
C PRO A 93 -11.82 0.43 13.81
N ASP A 94 -13.05 0.28 14.27
CA ASP A 94 -13.62 -0.92 14.88
C ASP A 94 -14.01 -2.03 13.89
N GLN A 95 -13.85 -1.79 12.58
CA GLN A 95 -14.20 -2.75 11.56
C GLN A 95 -12.98 -3.60 11.17
N ASP A 96 -13.14 -4.91 11.24
CA ASP A 96 -12.15 -5.86 10.74
C ASP A 96 -12.14 -5.86 9.20
N PRO A 97 -11.02 -5.46 8.54
CA PRO A 97 -10.98 -5.36 7.10
C PRO A 97 -10.88 -6.72 6.39
N PHE A 98 -10.71 -7.81 7.14
CA PHE A 98 -10.49 -9.16 6.59
C PHE A 98 -11.76 -10.03 6.59
N VAL A 99 -12.93 -9.48 6.93
CA VAL A 99 -14.20 -10.21 6.84
C VAL A 99 -14.44 -10.67 5.40
N GLY A 100 -14.53 -11.98 5.19
CA GLY A 100 -14.73 -12.59 3.88
C GLY A 100 -13.47 -12.64 3.00
N ILE A 101 -12.29 -12.43 3.58
CA ILE A 101 -11.00 -12.48 2.90
C ILE A 101 -10.15 -13.61 3.49
N ASP A 102 -9.69 -14.52 2.63
CA ASP A 102 -8.78 -15.59 3.04
C ASP A 102 -7.41 -15.01 3.38
N ILE A 103 -6.96 -15.27 4.61
CA ILE A 103 -5.69 -14.78 5.12
C ILE A 103 -4.93 -15.87 5.87
N LYS A 104 -3.61 -15.73 5.85
CA LYS A 104 -2.69 -16.46 6.73
C LYS A 104 -1.83 -15.50 7.53
N GLN A 105 -1.15 -16.00 8.56
CA GLN A 105 -0.16 -15.21 9.27
C GLN A 105 1.18 -15.23 8.51
N GLY A 106 1.77 -14.04 8.35
CA GLY A 106 3.10 -13.88 7.78
C GLY A 106 4.16 -14.46 8.72
N PRO A 107 5.05 -15.35 8.23
CA PRO A 107 6.00 -16.06 9.08
C PRO A 107 7.05 -15.14 9.74
N GLN A 108 7.39 -14.00 9.15
CA GLN A 108 8.42 -13.10 9.69
C GLN A 108 7.84 -12.00 10.59
N THR A 109 6.64 -11.52 10.26
CA THR A 109 6.02 -10.36 10.91
C THR A 109 4.88 -10.74 11.85
N GLY A 110 4.23 -11.89 11.64
CA GLY A 110 2.99 -12.29 12.30
C GLY A 110 1.74 -11.56 11.79
N LEU A 111 1.89 -10.72 10.76
CA LEU A 111 0.82 -9.88 10.23
C LEU A 111 -0.02 -10.63 9.16
N PRO A 112 -1.25 -10.17 8.86
CA PRO A 112 -2.08 -10.80 7.84
C PRO A 112 -1.46 -10.75 6.44
N VAL A 113 -1.35 -11.92 5.80
CA VAL A 113 -1.01 -12.08 4.38
C VAL A 113 -2.28 -12.54 3.66
N LEU A 114 -2.61 -11.93 2.53
CA LEU A 114 -3.72 -12.37 1.69
C LEU A 114 -3.31 -13.66 0.95
N GLU A 115 -4.08 -14.75 1.08
CA GLU A 115 -3.63 -16.03 0.53
C GLU A 115 -3.49 -16.04 -1.00
N HIS A 116 -4.43 -15.38 -1.68
CA HIS A 116 -4.54 -15.39 -3.14
C HIS A 116 -3.90 -14.17 -3.81
N SER A 117 -3.11 -13.36 -3.10
CA SER A 117 -2.42 -12.22 -3.75
C SER A 117 -1.26 -12.74 -4.60
N LEU A 118 -0.95 -12.08 -5.73
CA LEU A 118 0.16 -12.46 -6.63
C LEU A 118 1.45 -12.74 -5.85
N ALA A 119 1.83 -11.81 -4.98
CA ALA A 119 2.96 -11.98 -4.07
C ALA A 119 2.69 -11.25 -2.75
N TYR A 120 3.49 -11.54 -1.73
CA TYR A 120 3.55 -10.72 -0.52
C TYR A 120 4.99 -10.44 -0.13
N LEU A 121 5.19 -9.28 0.52
CA LEU A 121 6.45 -8.84 1.08
C LEU A 121 6.25 -8.45 2.54
N GLU A 122 6.91 -9.15 3.44
CA GLU A 122 6.91 -8.86 4.87
C GLU A 122 8.01 -7.85 5.19
N CYS A 123 7.64 -6.73 5.78
CA CYS A 123 8.53 -5.58 5.93
C CYS A 123 8.67 -5.14 7.39
N GLN A 124 9.90 -4.78 7.79
CA GLN A 124 10.18 -4.04 9.02
C GLN A 124 10.42 -2.57 8.68
N VAL A 125 9.70 -1.66 9.35
CA VAL A 125 9.88 -0.21 9.11
C VAL A 125 11.25 0.23 9.64
N ARG A 126 12.02 0.88 8.76
CA ARG A 126 13.33 1.46 9.08
C ARG A 126 13.27 2.97 9.23
N HIS A 127 12.54 3.64 8.34
CA HIS A 127 12.42 5.09 8.35
C HIS A 127 11.01 5.55 7.98
N VAL A 128 10.61 6.69 8.53
CA VAL A 128 9.39 7.40 8.16
C VAL A 128 9.75 8.86 7.95
N TYR A 129 9.44 9.41 6.78
CA TYR A 129 9.69 10.79 6.42
C TYR A 129 8.38 11.52 6.14
N ASP A 130 8.23 12.74 6.65
CA ASP A 130 7.11 13.59 6.31
C ASP A 130 7.25 14.11 4.87
N ALA A 131 6.23 13.87 4.04
CA ALA A 131 6.13 14.31 2.66
C ALA A 131 4.85 15.15 2.46
N SER A 132 4.69 16.19 3.30
CA SER A 132 3.51 17.06 3.33
C SER A 132 2.21 16.31 3.66
N ASP A 133 1.39 15.96 2.67
CA ASP A 133 0.09 15.31 2.83
C ASP A 133 0.17 13.77 2.90
N HIS A 134 1.38 13.23 2.67
CA HIS A 134 1.72 11.82 2.85
C HIS A 134 2.92 11.68 3.79
N GLN A 135 3.09 10.47 4.30
CA GLN A 135 4.34 10.01 4.91
C GLN A 135 4.98 8.97 3.99
N LEU A 136 6.30 9.07 3.79
CA LEU A 136 7.08 8.09 3.07
C LEU A 136 7.66 7.08 4.07
N VAL A 137 7.14 5.86 4.04
CA VAL A 137 7.59 4.76 4.89
C VAL A 137 8.61 3.92 4.12
N ILE A 138 9.80 3.74 4.68
CA ILE A 138 10.83 2.85 4.15
C ILE A 138 10.86 1.59 4.99
N GLY A 139 10.58 0.45 4.34
CA GLY A 139 10.58 -0.87 4.96
C GLY A 139 11.67 -1.76 4.38
N GLU A 140 12.42 -2.43 5.25
CA GLU A 140 13.28 -3.55 4.87
C GLU A 140 12.44 -4.81 4.66
N VAL A 141 12.61 -5.46 3.51
CA VAL A 141 11.95 -6.72 3.19
C VAL A 141 12.68 -7.84 3.91
N VAL A 142 12.01 -8.45 4.89
CA VAL A 142 12.58 -9.51 5.74
C VAL A 142 12.01 -10.90 5.40
N GLY A 143 11.00 -10.94 4.54
CA GLY A 143 10.40 -12.17 4.01
C GLY A 143 9.46 -11.86 2.86
N GLY A 144 9.08 -12.88 2.10
CA GLY A 144 8.13 -12.74 1.01
C GLY A 144 8.07 -13.97 0.13
N HIS A 145 7.04 -14.03 -0.70
CA HIS A 145 6.84 -15.11 -1.65
C HIS A 145 6.00 -14.66 -2.84
N LEU A 146 6.33 -15.18 -4.02
CA LEU A 146 5.43 -15.16 -5.18
C LEU A 146 4.44 -16.31 -5.00
N GLN A 147 3.17 -16.01 -4.70
CA GLN A 147 2.17 -17.04 -4.40
C GLN A 147 1.51 -17.59 -5.66
N GLU A 148 1.30 -16.74 -6.66
CA GLU A 148 0.67 -17.13 -7.92
C GLU A 148 1.53 -16.66 -9.11
N ALA A 149 1.44 -17.37 -10.23
CA ALA A 149 2.02 -16.91 -11.48
C ALA A 149 1.06 -15.92 -12.18
N GLY A 150 1.63 -14.97 -12.93
CA GLY A 150 0.85 -14.03 -13.72
C GLY A 150 1.36 -12.60 -13.58
N GLU A 151 0.51 -11.65 -13.95
CA GLU A 151 0.89 -10.24 -14.06
C GLU A 151 0.35 -9.40 -12.90
N PRO A 152 1.15 -8.44 -12.40
CA PRO A 152 0.68 -7.52 -11.36
C PRO A 152 -0.39 -6.59 -11.92
N MET A 153 -1.33 -6.21 -11.05
CA MET A 153 -2.28 -5.17 -11.39
C MET A 153 -1.58 -3.81 -11.50
N ILE A 154 -1.66 -3.19 -12.67
CA ILE A 154 -1.10 -1.85 -12.93
C ILE A 154 -2.22 -0.80 -12.89
N HIS A 155 -1.94 0.33 -12.24
CA HIS A 155 -2.82 1.47 -12.10
C HIS A 155 -2.24 2.72 -12.77
N LEU A 156 -3.04 3.29 -13.66
CA LEU A 156 -2.83 4.62 -14.25
C LEU A 156 -4.00 5.52 -13.86
N ARG A 157 -3.68 6.69 -13.31
CA ARG A 157 -4.68 7.64 -12.85
C ARG A 157 -5.04 8.63 -13.96
N LYS A 158 -6.26 9.18 -13.89
CA LYS A 158 -6.68 10.27 -14.78
C LYS A 158 -5.98 11.59 -14.41
N SER A 159 -5.67 11.78 -13.13
CA SER A 159 -4.97 12.94 -12.59
C SER A 159 -4.09 12.54 -11.42
N GLY A 160 -2.95 13.19 -11.24
CA GLY A 160 -2.06 12.98 -10.11
C GLY A 160 -2.54 13.61 -8.80
N PHE A 161 -3.52 14.54 -8.86
CA PHE A 161 -4.03 15.25 -7.69
C PHE A 161 -5.17 14.54 -6.95
N HIS A 162 -5.70 13.47 -7.53
CA HIS A 162 -6.78 12.66 -6.93
C HIS A 162 -6.54 11.18 -7.24
N TYR A 163 -7.24 10.30 -6.54
CA TYR A 163 -7.31 8.87 -6.84
C TYR A 163 -8.53 8.57 -7.70
#